data_AF-A0A2N2IGV6-F1
#
_entry.id   AF-A0A2N2IGV6-F1
#
_cell.length_a   1.000
_cell.length_b   1.000
_cell.length_c   1.000
_cell.angle_alpha   90.00
_cell.angle_beta   90.00
_cell.angle_gamma   90.00
#
_symmetry.space_group_name_H-M   'P 1'
#
loop_
_entity.id
_entity.type
_entity.pdbx_description
1 polymer ?
#
loop_
_entity_poly.entity_id
_entity_poly.type
_entity_poly.pdbx_seq_one_letter_code
_entity_poly.pdbx_strand_id
1 'polypeptide(L)'
;IQAREREIMDIILSEFSKEPAIMLLEGGNLDRLGILSFYAPGEHYNLIVRLLNDRFGVQTRGGCSCAGSYGHILFSIDKSTSRHITELIEAGDLTEKPGWVRLSIHPTMTDGEARFTARGVVETIRHYRDWAQDYIYHKESGEFTRKDGGGGTYSWPVASE
;
A
#
# COMPACT_ATOMS: atom_id res chain seq x y z
N ILE A 1 -27.56 0.03 0.12
CA ILE A 1 -26.18 -0.18 -0.39
C ILE A 1 -25.29 1.00 0.01
N GLN A 2 -25.59 2.24 -0.40
CA GLN A 2 -24.81 3.44 -0.04
C GLN A 2 -24.54 3.65 1.47
N ALA A 3 -25.48 3.31 2.35
CA ALA A 3 -25.26 3.40 3.80
C ALA A 3 -24.19 2.41 4.28
N ARG A 4 -24.20 1.18 3.74
CA ARG A 4 -23.22 0.13 4.07
C ARG A 4 -21.84 0.44 3.51
N GLU A 5 -21.77 1.01 2.30
CA GLU A 5 -20.51 1.48 1.72
C GLU A 5 -19.84 2.51 2.62
N ARG A 6 -20.61 3.50 3.11
CA ARG A 6 -20.12 4.52 4.03
C ARG A 6 -19.62 3.93 5.35
N GLU A 7 -20.41 3.05 5.97
CA GLU A 7 -20.03 2.39 7.22
C GLU A 7 -18.70 1.62 7.10
N ILE A 8 -18.53 0.84 6.03
CA ILE A 8 -17.29 0.11 5.77
C ILE A 8 -16.12 1.08 5.53
N MET A 9 -16.35 2.16 4.80
CA MET A 9 -15.32 3.18 4.57
C MET A 9 -14.91 3.88 5.88
N ASP A 10 -15.86 4.21 6.75
CA ASP A 10 -15.59 4.84 8.04
C ASP A 10 -14.73 3.94 8.93
N ILE A 11 -14.98 2.63 8.93
CA ILE A 11 -14.14 1.65 9.64
C ILE A 11 -12.70 1.71 9.14
N ILE A 12 -12.50 1.69 7.82
CA ILE A 12 -11.16 1.65 7.22
C ILE A 12 -10.42 2.96 7.43
N LEU A 13 -11.08 4.09 7.20
CA LEU A 13 -10.50 5.43 7.38
C LEU A 13 -10.16 5.69 8.85
N SER A 14 -10.99 5.21 9.78
CA SER A 14 -10.70 5.25 11.23
C SER A 14 -9.42 4.50 11.57
N GLU A 15 -9.22 3.29 11.03
CA GLU A 15 -7.97 2.54 11.25
C GLU A 15 -6.77 3.22 10.58
N PHE A 16 -6.89 3.69 9.33
CA PHE A 16 -5.81 4.38 8.62
C PHE A 16 -5.35 5.64 9.35
N SER A 17 -6.26 6.37 9.98
CA SER A 17 -5.93 7.59 10.74
C SER A 17 -4.98 7.35 11.93
N LYS A 18 -4.83 6.09 12.37
CA LYS A 18 -3.93 5.67 13.46
C LYS A 18 -2.47 5.55 13.03
N GLU A 19 -2.18 5.66 11.73
CA GLU A 19 -0.83 5.59 11.19
C GLU A 19 -0.53 6.78 10.27
N PRO A 20 0.13 7.83 10.79
CA PRO A 20 0.42 9.05 10.03
C PRO A 20 1.30 8.84 8.78
N ALA A 21 2.04 7.74 8.71
CA ALA A 21 2.82 7.40 7.51
C ALA A 21 1.95 7.02 6.31
N ILE A 22 0.67 6.65 6.52
CA ILE A 22 -0.26 6.34 5.42
C ILE A 22 -0.77 7.64 4.79
N MET A 23 -0.38 7.87 3.54
CA MET A 23 -0.85 8.98 2.73
C MET A 23 -1.92 8.50 1.75
N LEU A 24 -3.17 8.92 1.97
CA LEU A 24 -4.26 8.69 1.02
C LEU A 24 -4.17 9.67 -0.16
N LEU A 25 -4.18 9.14 -1.38
CA LEU A 25 -4.39 9.96 -2.57
C LEU A 25 -5.82 10.49 -2.56
N GLU A 26 -5.96 11.80 -2.76
CA GLU A 26 -7.20 12.56 -2.56
C GLU A 26 -7.82 12.35 -1.17
N GLY A 27 -7.01 12.35 -0.10
CA GLY A 27 -7.48 12.11 1.26
C GLY A 27 -8.57 13.06 1.77
N GLY A 28 -8.73 14.24 1.17
CA GLY A 28 -9.82 15.18 1.48
C GLY A 28 -11.18 14.79 0.89
N ASN A 29 -11.23 13.85 -0.07
CA ASN A 29 -12.48 13.37 -0.65
C ASN A 29 -12.99 12.14 0.12
N LEU A 30 -13.87 12.39 1.08
CA LEU A 30 -14.49 11.34 1.91
C LEU A 30 -15.72 10.70 1.26
N ASP A 31 -16.34 11.37 0.28
CA ASP A 31 -17.42 10.80 -0.52
C ASP A 31 -16.82 10.03 -1.71
N ARG A 32 -16.41 8.79 -1.42
CA ARG A 32 -15.64 7.98 -2.36
C ARG A 32 -16.13 6.55 -2.43
N LEU A 33 -15.92 5.94 -3.59
CA LEU A 33 -16.09 4.50 -3.76
C LEU A 33 -15.11 3.74 -2.86
N GLY A 34 -15.39 2.46 -2.63
CA GLY A 34 -14.52 1.52 -1.89
C GLY A 34 -13.19 1.20 -2.58
N ILE A 35 -12.56 2.18 -3.23
CA ILE A 35 -11.26 2.05 -3.89
C ILE A 35 -10.35 3.12 -3.30
N LEU A 36 -9.43 2.67 -2.45
CA LEU A 36 -8.47 3.52 -1.76
C LEU A 36 -7.11 3.36 -2.43
N SER A 37 -6.53 4.47 -2.86
CA SER A 37 -5.13 4.52 -3.30
C SER A 37 -4.32 5.20 -2.22
N PHE A 38 -3.27 4.54 -1.74
CA PHE A 38 -2.42 5.06 -0.68
C PHE A 38 -0.95 4.75 -0.92
N TYR A 39 -0.07 5.50 -0.26
CA TYR A 39 1.37 5.26 -0.26
C TYR A 39 1.94 5.63 1.10
N ALA A 40 3.16 5.18 1.38
CA ALA A 40 3.92 5.58 2.55
C ALA A 40 5.27 6.17 2.08
N PRO A 41 5.58 7.44 2.39
CA PRO A 41 6.82 8.06 1.94
C PRO A 41 8.06 7.27 2.37
N GLY A 42 8.93 6.94 1.41
CA GLY A 42 10.14 6.15 1.64
C GLY A 42 9.93 4.64 1.64
N GLU A 43 8.71 4.15 1.44
CA GLU A 43 8.40 2.72 1.36
C GLU A 43 8.02 2.35 -0.08
N HIS A 44 8.66 1.31 -0.60
CA HIS A 44 8.40 0.82 -1.95
C HIS A 44 7.04 0.09 -2.00
N TYR A 45 6.13 0.59 -2.82
CA TYR A 45 4.75 0.11 -2.93
C TYR A 45 4.62 -1.39 -3.26
N ASN A 46 5.48 -1.94 -4.12
CA ASN A 46 5.48 -3.39 -4.40
C ASN A 46 5.75 -4.23 -3.15
N LEU A 47 6.62 -3.79 -2.24
CA LEU A 47 6.84 -4.53 -0.99
C LEU A 47 5.63 -4.42 -0.07
N ILE A 48 4.95 -3.27 0.00
CA ILE A 48 3.70 -3.13 0.76
C ILE A 48 2.65 -4.13 0.24
N VAL A 49 2.46 -4.21 -1.08
CA VAL A 49 1.55 -5.19 -1.71
C VAL A 49 1.94 -6.61 -1.34
N ARG A 50 3.24 -6.93 -1.41
CA ARG A 50 3.76 -8.26 -1.11
C ARG A 50 3.55 -8.65 0.36
N LEU A 51 3.82 -7.73 1.29
CA LEU A 51 3.63 -7.94 2.73
C LEU A 51 2.16 -8.14 3.08
N LEU A 52 1.25 -7.34 2.50
CA LEU A 52 -0.19 -7.50 2.67
C LEU A 52 -0.68 -8.88 2.22
N ASN A 53 -0.20 -9.34 1.08
CA ASN A 53 -0.51 -10.68 0.58
C ASN A 53 0.06 -11.77 1.50
N ASP A 54 1.35 -11.70 1.80
CA ASP A 54 2.06 -12.80 2.48
C ASP A 54 1.68 -12.92 3.95
N ARG A 55 1.37 -11.80 4.64
CA ARG A 55 1.13 -11.80 6.10
C ARG A 55 -0.34 -11.75 6.48
N PHE A 56 -1.20 -11.23 5.61
CA PHE A 56 -2.62 -11.03 5.91
C PHE A 56 -3.55 -11.69 4.89
N GLY A 57 -3.02 -12.23 3.79
CA GLY A 57 -3.85 -12.73 2.68
C GLY A 57 -4.65 -11.63 1.98
N VAL A 58 -4.31 -10.35 2.20
CA VAL A 58 -5.01 -9.20 1.63
C VAL A 58 -4.41 -8.91 0.25
N GLN A 59 -5.19 -9.24 -0.78
CA GLN A 59 -4.77 -9.02 -2.16
C GLN A 59 -4.99 -7.55 -2.57
N THR A 60 -3.90 -6.86 -2.85
CA THR A 60 -3.92 -5.49 -3.36
C THR A 60 -3.18 -5.41 -4.70
N ARG A 61 -3.24 -4.25 -5.36
CA ARG A 61 -2.52 -4.01 -6.61
C ARG A 61 -1.66 -2.77 -6.47
N GLY A 62 -0.39 -2.87 -6.88
CA GLY A 62 0.47 -1.71 -7.03
C GLY A 62 0.10 -0.93 -8.29
N GLY A 63 0.09 0.39 -8.21
CA GLY A 63 0.05 1.29 -9.36
C GLY A 63 1.38 2.05 -9.42
N CYS A 64 2.10 1.92 -10.53
CA CYS A 64 3.30 2.74 -10.74
C CYS A 64 2.89 4.08 -11.36
N SER A 65 3.52 5.17 -10.92
CA SER A 65 3.37 6.45 -11.58
C SER A 65 4.39 6.52 -12.71
N CYS A 66 3.96 6.22 -13.93
CA CYS A 66 4.74 6.57 -15.11
C CYS A 66 4.71 8.11 -15.17
N ALA A 67 5.85 8.76 -14.90
CA ALA A 67 5.99 10.18 -14.58
C ALA A 67 5.43 11.14 -15.65
N GLY A 68 4.11 11.34 -15.62
CA GLY A 68 3.42 12.48 -16.22
C GLY A 68 3.23 13.60 -15.19
N SER A 69 2.82 14.78 -15.64
CA SER A 69 2.59 15.96 -14.77
C SER A 69 1.66 15.67 -13.59
N TYR A 70 0.68 14.78 -13.77
CA TYR A 70 -0.23 14.38 -12.68
C TYR A 70 0.47 13.58 -11.57
N GLY A 71 1.39 12.67 -11.92
CA GLY A 71 2.20 11.95 -10.94
C GLY A 71 3.06 12.89 -10.11
N HIS A 72 3.62 13.92 -10.74
CA HIS A 72 4.40 14.94 -10.02
C HIS A 72 3.56 15.71 -9.00
N ILE A 73 2.32 16.05 -9.35
CA ILE A 73 1.40 16.73 -8.43
C ILE A 73 1.03 15.82 -7.26
N LEU A 74 0.66 14.56 -7.55
CA LEU A 74 0.22 13.60 -6.53
C LEU A 74 1.32 13.27 -5.51
N PHE A 75 2.56 13.14 -5.97
CA PHE A 75 3.70 12.77 -5.14
C PHE A 75 4.58 13.96 -4.74
N SER A 76 4.16 15.20 -5.07
CA SER A 76 4.94 16.41 -4.82
C SER A 76 6.39 16.35 -5.34
N ILE A 77 6.57 15.78 -6.54
CA ILE A 77 7.89 15.57 -7.17
C ILE A 77 8.32 16.84 -7.91
N ASP A 78 9.42 17.44 -7.45
CA ASP A 78 10.05 18.57 -8.13
C ASP A 78 10.91 18.17 -9.34
N LYS A 79 11.44 19.15 -10.08
CA LYS A 79 12.24 18.90 -11.29
C LYS A 79 13.55 18.16 -11.01
N SER A 80 14.20 18.44 -9.88
CA SER A 80 15.46 17.78 -9.49
C SER A 80 15.23 16.31 -9.17
N THR A 81 14.25 16.03 -8.33
CA THR A 81 13.83 14.69 -7.92
C THR A 81 13.37 13.88 -9.13
N SER A 82 12.58 14.50 -10.01
CA SER A 82 12.16 13.87 -11.27
C SER A 82 13.35 13.47 -12.13
N ARG A 83 14.35 14.34 -12.29
CA ARG A 83 15.54 14.01 -13.08
C ARG A 83 16.31 12.84 -12.47
N HIS A 84 16.50 12.85 -11.16
CA HIS A 84 17.18 11.77 -10.45
C HIS A 84 16.46 10.42 -10.63
N ILE A 85 15.13 10.40 -10.45
CA ILE A 85 14.31 9.21 -10.67
C ILE A 85 14.44 8.73 -12.12
N THR A 86 14.41 9.64 -13.10
CA THR A 86 14.60 9.29 -14.52
C THR A 86 15.97 8.68 -14.78
N GLU A 87 17.04 9.25 -14.22
CA GLU A 87 18.41 8.72 -14.36
C GLU A 87 18.53 7.29 -13.78
N LEU A 88 17.92 7.03 -12.62
CA LEU A 88 17.84 5.69 -12.03
C LEU A 88 17.10 4.72 -12.95
N ILE A 89 15.92 5.11 -13.45
CA ILE A 89 15.10 4.28 -14.34
C ILE A 89 15.86 3.97 -15.64
N GLU A 90 16.53 4.94 -16.24
CA GLU A 90 17.36 4.76 -17.45
C GLU A 90 18.54 3.82 -17.19
N ALA A 91 19.06 3.79 -15.96
CA ALA A 91 20.10 2.85 -15.53
C ALA A 91 19.54 1.46 -15.14
N GLY A 92 18.22 1.23 -15.25
CA GLY A 92 17.56 -0.02 -14.89
C GLY A 92 17.37 -0.22 -13.38
N ASP A 93 17.41 0.86 -12.60
CA ASP A 93 17.14 0.88 -11.17
C ASP A 93 15.76 1.48 -10.89
N LEU A 94 14.82 0.65 -10.44
CA LEU A 94 13.45 1.08 -10.14
C LEU A 94 13.23 1.42 -8.66
N THR A 95 14.29 1.51 -7.84
CA THR A 95 14.19 1.63 -6.37
C THR A 95 13.36 2.84 -5.94
N GLU A 96 13.55 3.97 -6.62
CA GLU A 96 12.86 5.22 -6.29
C GLU A 96 11.66 5.49 -7.19
N LYS A 97 11.20 4.48 -7.95
CA LYS A 97 10.06 4.66 -8.84
C LYS A 97 8.80 4.92 -8.01
N PRO A 98 8.17 6.10 -8.13
CA PRO A 98 7.01 6.44 -7.33
C PRO A 98 5.81 5.56 -7.70
N GLY A 99 5.00 5.24 -6.70
CA GLY A 99 3.81 4.41 -6.87
C GLY A 99 2.93 4.40 -5.64
N TRP A 100 1.81 3.70 -5.76
CA TRP A 100 0.80 3.57 -4.72
C TRP A 100 0.30 2.13 -4.65
N VAL A 101 -0.37 1.81 -3.55
CA VAL A 101 -1.14 0.60 -3.37
C VAL A 101 -2.62 0.92 -3.53
N ARG A 102 -3.31 0.15 -4.36
CA ARG A 102 -4.76 0.19 -4.54
C ARG A 102 -5.40 -0.91 -3.70
N LEU A 103 -6.14 -0.50 -2.69
CA LEU A 103 -7.00 -1.35 -1.88
C LEU A 103 -8.44 -1.23 -2.38
N SER A 104 -9.06 -2.37 -2.68
CA SER A 104 -10.46 -2.44 -3.12
C SER A 104 -11.30 -3.12 -2.03
N ILE A 105 -12.43 -2.50 -1.74
CA ILE A 105 -13.31 -2.79 -0.62
C ILE A 105 -14.72 -2.93 -1.16
N HIS A 106 -15.43 -3.94 -0.66
CA HIS A 106 -16.77 -4.26 -1.14
C HIS A 106 -17.80 -4.13 -0.01
N PRO A 107 -19.00 -3.57 -0.27
CA PRO A 107 -20.03 -3.41 0.77
C PRO A 107 -20.56 -4.73 1.36
N THR A 108 -20.25 -5.88 0.77
CA THR A 108 -20.58 -7.19 1.36
C THR A 108 -19.56 -7.68 2.39
N MET A 109 -18.43 -6.99 2.55
CA MET A 109 -17.50 -7.30 3.64
C MET A 109 -18.20 -7.07 4.98
N THR A 110 -17.92 -7.93 5.94
CA THR A 110 -18.27 -7.72 7.34
C THR A 110 -17.39 -6.63 7.95
N ASP A 111 -17.83 -6.06 9.07
CA ASP A 111 -17.05 -5.05 9.82
C ASP A 111 -15.70 -5.63 10.28
N GLY A 112 -15.72 -6.91 10.68
CA GLY A 112 -14.53 -7.66 11.06
C GLY A 112 -13.52 -7.77 9.92
N GLU A 113 -13.97 -8.11 8.71
CA GLU A 113 -13.10 -8.19 7.52
C GLU A 113 -12.56 -6.83 7.10
N ALA A 114 -13.39 -5.78 7.15
CA ALA A 114 -12.95 -4.42 6.83
C ALA A 114 -11.89 -3.93 7.83
N ARG A 115 -12.11 -4.15 9.13
CA ARG A 115 -11.15 -3.81 10.18
C ARG A 115 -9.89 -4.64 10.11
N PHE A 116 -10.00 -5.94 9.83
CA PHE A 116 -8.85 -6.82 9.63
C PHE A 116 -7.99 -6.33 8.46
N THR A 117 -8.62 -6.03 7.32
CA THR A 117 -7.94 -5.51 6.14
C THR A 117 -7.22 -4.20 6.44
N ALA A 118 -7.90 -3.25 7.09
CA ALA A 118 -7.32 -1.95 7.40
C ALA A 118 -6.18 -2.03 8.43
N ARG A 119 -6.31 -2.88 9.46
CA ARG A 119 -5.22 -3.16 10.40
C ARG A 119 -4.04 -3.84 9.71
N GLY A 120 -4.28 -4.73 8.76
CA GLY A 120 -3.19 -5.33 7.97
C GLY A 120 -2.35 -4.29 7.24
N VAL A 121 -2.99 -3.23 6.70
CA VAL A 121 -2.29 -2.08 6.13
C VAL A 121 -1.48 -1.35 7.19
N VAL A 122 -2.11 -0.95 8.30
CA VAL A 122 -1.46 -0.22 9.39
C VAL A 122 -0.23 -0.96 9.91
N GLU A 123 -0.37 -2.26 10.21
CA GLU A 123 0.73 -3.09 10.70
C GLU A 123 1.82 -3.30 9.64
N THR A 124 1.45 -3.39 8.36
CA THR A 124 2.42 -3.44 7.26
C THR A 124 3.31 -2.21 7.20
N ILE A 125 2.73 -1.02 7.34
CA ILE A 125 3.50 0.23 7.33
C ILE A 125 4.35 0.35 8.61
N ARG A 126 3.78 0.07 9.77
CA ARG A 126 4.50 0.13 11.05
C ARG A 126 5.73 -0.76 11.11
N HIS A 127 5.60 -1.98 10.58
CA HIS A 127 6.67 -2.97 10.62
C HIS A 127 7.41 -3.12 9.29
N TYR A 128 7.21 -2.17 8.36
CA TYR A 128 7.73 -2.27 7.00
C TYR A 128 9.22 -2.60 6.97
N ARG A 129 10.04 -1.85 7.74
CA ARG A 129 11.49 -1.99 7.75
C ARG A 129 11.98 -3.32 8.30
N ASP A 130 11.32 -3.82 9.34
CA ASP A 130 11.67 -5.10 9.97
C ASP A 130 11.28 -6.25 9.04
N TRP A 131 10.07 -6.22 8.50
CA TRP A 131 9.59 -7.26 7.60
C TRP A 131 10.27 -7.23 6.23
N ALA A 132 10.76 -6.08 5.78
CA ALA A 132 11.55 -5.96 4.56
C ALA A 132 12.84 -6.78 4.61
N GLN A 133 13.39 -7.04 5.79
CA GLN A 133 14.59 -7.87 5.94
C GLN A 133 14.38 -9.31 5.47
N ASP A 134 13.14 -9.78 5.35
CA ASP A 134 12.81 -11.12 4.85
C ASP A 134 12.78 -11.20 3.32
N TYR A 135 12.98 -10.09 2.61
CA TYR A 135 12.82 -9.98 1.16
C TYR A 135 14.12 -9.56 0.44
N ILE A 136 14.19 -9.93 -0.83
CA ILE A 136 15.22 -9.51 -1.79
C ILE A 136 14.53 -8.63 -2.82
N TYR A 137 15.10 -7.44 -3.05
CA TYR A 137 14.65 -6.53 -4.09
C TYR A 137 15.36 -6.83 -5.42
N HIS A 138 14.57 -6.94 -6.49
CA HIS A 138 15.05 -7.13 -7.86
C HIS A 138 14.92 -5.83 -8.62
N LYS A 139 15.99 -5.02 -8.66
CA LYS A 139 15.98 -3.66 -9.22
C LYS A 139 15.51 -3.58 -10.68
N GLU A 140 15.75 -4.64 -11.47
CA GLU A 140 15.40 -4.69 -12.89
C GLU A 140 13.89 -4.79 -13.11
N SER A 141 13.17 -5.43 -12.18
CA SER A 141 11.72 -5.62 -12.25
C SER A 141 10.94 -4.76 -11.26
N GLY A 142 11.60 -4.26 -10.22
CA GLY A 142 10.98 -3.60 -9.07
C GLY A 142 10.28 -4.57 -8.12
N GLU A 143 10.46 -5.88 -8.31
CA GLU A 143 9.75 -6.92 -7.55
C GLU A 143 10.50 -7.31 -6.27
N PHE A 144 9.76 -7.91 -5.35
CA PHE A 144 10.28 -8.44 -4.09
C PHE A 144 10.00 -9.94 -3.97
N THR A 145 11.03 -10.73 -3.67
CA THR A 145 10.89 -12.17 -3.38
C THR A 145 11.31 -12.46 -1.96
N ARG A 146 10.58 -13.35 -1.26
CA ARG A 146 10.99 -13.82 0.07
C ARG A 146 12.31 -14.60 -0.02
N LYS A 147 13.19 -14.39 0.96
CA LYS A 147 14.49 -15.08 1.08
C LYS A 147 14.34 -16.60 1.30
N ASP A 148 13.26 -17.03 1.94
CA ASP A 148 12.99 -18.43 2.29
C ASP A 148 12.23 -19.21 1.19
N GLY A 149 11.89 -18.58 0.06
CA GLY A 149 11.27 -19.23 -1.09
C GLY A 149 9.83 -19.72 -0.89
N GLY A 150 9.19 -19.48 0.26
CA GLY A 150 7.87 -20.03 0.59
C GLY A 150 6.78 -18.98 0.77
N GLY A 151 5.57 -19.23 0.27
CA GLY A 151 4.37 -18.51 0.71
C GLY A 151 4.00 -18.98 2.13
N GLY A 152 4.42 -18.24 3.16
CA GLY A 152 4.19 -18.61 4.55
C GLY A 152 2.77 -18.27 4.98
N THR A 153 2.02 -19.26 5.48
CA THR A 153 0.77 -19.04 6.19
C THR A 153 1.06 -18.47 7.57
N TYR A 154 0.87 -17.16 7.76
CA TYR A 154 0.89 -16.55 9.09
C TYR A 154 -0.47 -16.77 9.77
N SER A 155 -0.48 -17.46 10.91
CA SER A 155 -1.65 -17.58 11.79
C SER A 155 -1.61 -16.48 12.86
N TRP A 156 -2.58 -15.57 12.81
CA TRP A 156 -2.77 -14.53 13.81
C TRP A 156 -3.78 -14.98 14.88
N PRO A 157 -3.61 -14.59 16.16
CA PRO A 157 -4.66 -14.76 17.14
C PRO A 157 -5.83 -13.83 16.76
N VAL A 158 -6.97 -14.43 16.41
CA VAL A 158 -8.21 -13.70 16.20
C VAL A 158 -8.52 -12.97 17.51
N ALA A 159 -8.67 -11.64 17.46
CA ALA A 159 -9.07 -10.86 18.62
C ALA A 159 -10.37 -11.46 19.18
N SER A 160 -10.31 -11.95 20.42
CA SER A 160 -11.48 -12.39 21.17
C SER A 160 -12.45 -11.21 21.30
N GLU A 161 -13.72 -11.51 21.03
CA GLU A 161 -14.90 -10.62 21.04
C GLU A 161 -14.96 -9.66 22.24
#